data_AF-A0A7X2TXB1-F1
#
_entry.id   AF-A0A7X2TXB1-F1
#
_cell.length_a   1.000
_cell.length_b   1.000
_cell.length_c   1.000
_cell.angle_alpha   90.00
_cell.angle_beta   90.00
_cell.angle_gamma   90.00
#
_symmetry.space_group_name_H-M   'P 1'
#
loop_
_entity.id
_entity.type
_entity.pdbx_description
1 polymer ?
#
loop_
_entity_poly.entity_id
_entity_poly.type
_entity_poly.pdbx_seq_one_letter_code
_entity_poly.pdbx_strand_id
1 'polypeptide(L)'
;MAEGKQHASRLRQPGTIRDHRLIGTHPDEDLRAEMEMFGRKASRGFMLVSLLLKHYAAYRMQLFLYLKASGRAELNTMNLWVRMDGG
;
A
#
# COMPACT_ATOMS: atom_id res chain seq x y z
N MET A 1 -8.23 -7.88 29.42
CA MET A 1 -8.34 -8.79 28.25
C MET A 1 -9.25 -8.26 27.11
N ALA A 2 -9.82 -7.04 27.19
CA ALA A 2 -10.81 -6.56 26.20
C ALA A 2 -10.31 -5.45 25.23
N GLU A 3 -9.26 -4.69 25.58
CA GLU A 3 -8.82 -3.51 24.79
C GLU A 3 -8.05 -3.84 23.49
N GLY A 4 -7.38 -5.00 23.43
CA GLY A 4 -6.57 -5.37 22.26
C GLY A 4 -7.36 -5.64 20.98
N LYS A 5 -8.63 -6.09 21.11
CA LYS A 5 -9.50 -6.37 19.95
C LYS A 5 -10.10 -5.10 19.34
N GLN A 6 -10.20 -4.03 20.13
CA GLN A 6 -10.83 -2.77 19.74
C GLN A 6 -9.87 -1.81 19.01
N HIS A 7 -8.56 -2.06 19.09
CA HIS A 7 -7.54 -1.34 18.32
C HIS A 7 -7.38 -1.91 16.91
N ALA A 8 -7.43 -3.24 16.76
CA ALA A 8 -7.36 -3.92 15.46
C ALA A 8 -8.58 -3.64 14.56
N SER A 9 -9.76 -3.40 15.15
CA SER A 9 -10.98 -3.08 14.41
C SER A 9 -10.97 -1.69 13.74
N ARG A 10 -10.09 -0.77 14.17
CA ARG A 10 -9.97 0.60 13.60
C ARG A 10 -9.08 0.69 12.36
N LEU A 11 -8.43 -0.41 11.95
CA LEU A 11 -7.52 -0.43 10.81
C LEU A 11 -8.19 -0.79 9.47
N ARG A 12 -9.49 -1.14 9.45
CA ARG A 12 -10.29 -1.15 8.23
C ARG A 12 -10.75 0.28 7.93
N GLN A 13 -9.81 1.15 7.63
CA GLN A 13 -10.09 2.50 7.18
C GLN A 13 -10.72 2.42 5.77
N PRO A 14 -11.96 2.89 5.57
CA PRO A 14 -12.51 3.07 4.22
C PRO A 14 -11.60 4.05 3.45
N GLY A 15 -11.26 3.76 2.20
CA GLY A 15 -10.37 4.60 1.38
C GLY A 15 -8.90 4.16 1.30
N THR A 16 -8.55 2.96 1.78
CA THR A 16 -7.20 2.41 1.57
C THR A 16 -7.00 1.96 0.11
N ILE A 17 -5.80 2.16 -0.45
CA ILE A 17 -5.41 1.74 -1.83
C ILE A 17 -5.70 0.24 -2.10
N ARG A 18 -5.88 -0.57 -1.06
CA ARG A 18 -6.26 -1.98 -1.19
C ARG A 18 -7.70 -2.22 -1.60
N ASP A 19 -8.57 -1.23 -1.49
CA ASP A 19 -9.91 -1.35 -2.05
C ASP A 19 -9.80 -1.26 -3.58
N HIS A 20 -9.71 -2.42 -4.21
CA HIS A 20 -9.69 -2.56 -5.67
C HIS A 20 -10.86 -1.85 -6.35
N ARG A 21 -11.97 -1.58 -5.65
CA ARG A 21 -13.11 -0.82 -6.18
C ARG A 21 -12.77 0.66 -6.43
N LEU A 22 -11.78 1.21 -5.72
CA LEU A 22 -11.31 2.60 -5.93
C LEU A 22 -10.52 2.76 -7.22
N ILE A 23 -9.87 1.69 -7.70
CA ILE A 23 -9.11 1.73 -8.96
C ILE A 23 -9.93 1.11 -10.10
N GLY A 24 -10.62 0.00 -9.83
CA GLY A 24 -11.36 -0.78 -10.84
C GLY A 24 -12.66 -0.15 -11.31
N THR A 25 -13.07 0.99 -10.76
CA THR A 25 -14.20 1.78 -11.27
C THR A 25 -13.79 2.76 -12.38
N HIS A 26 -12.49 2.94 -12.62
CA HIS A 26 -12.00 3.83 -13.67
C HIS A 26 -11.83 3.08 -15.00
N PRO A 27 -12.46 3.56 -16.09
CA PRO A 27 -12.24 2.99 -17.41
C PRO A 27 -10.80 3.24 -17.90
N ASP A 28 -10.32 2.37 -18.78
CA ASP A 28 -9.00 2.47 -19.39
C ASP A 28 -8.71 3.84 -20.02
N GLU A 29 -9.72 4.47 -20.63
CA GLU A 29 -9.61 5.79 -21.24
C GLU A 29 -9.26 6.87 -20.20
N ASP A 30 -9.89 6.84 -19.03
CA ASP A 30 -9.60 7.76 -17.94
C ASP A 30 -8.18 7.61 -17.41
N LEU A 31 -7.66 6.38 -17.42
CA LEU A 31 -6.28 6.09 -17.02
C LEU A 31 -5.26 6.52 -18.08
N ARG A 32 -5.66 6.60 -19.37
CA ARG A 32 -4.80 7.06 -20.47
C ARG A 32 -4.77 8.58 -20.60
N ALA A 33 -5.79 9.28 -20.11
CA ALA A 33 -5.83 10.74 -20.11
C ALA A 33 -4.60 11.35 -19.41
N GLU A 34 -4.15 12.50 -19.89
CA GLU A 34 -3.02 13.21 -19.28
C GLU A 34 -3.45 13.99 -18.03
N MET A 35 -2.51 14.10 -17.09
CA MET A 35 -2.58 15.00 -15.95
C MET A 35 -1.22 15.66 -15.74
N GLU A 36 -1.23 16.85 -15.13
CA GLU A 36 -0.02 17.52 -14.68
C GLU A 36 0.07 17.46 -13.16
N MET A 37 1.17 16.94 -12.65
CA MET A 37 1.44 16.88 -11.22
C MET A 37 2.92 17.17 -10.97
N PHE A 38 3.23 18.00 -9.97
CA PHE A 38 4.61 18.35 -9.62
C PHE A 38 5.43 18.87 -10.81
N GLY A 39 4.79 19.66 -11.69
CA GLY A 39 5.43 20.20 -12.90
C GLY A 39 5.73 19.17 -14.00
N ARG A 40 5.18 17.95 -13.90
CA ARG A 40 5.35 16.89 -14.90
C ARG A 40 4.00 16.45 -15.46
N LYS A 41 3.90 16.43 -16.79
CA LYS A 41 2.78 15.83 -17.51
C LYS A 41 3.01 14.34 -17.72
N ALA A 42 2.01 13.53 -17.40
CA ALA A 42 1.99 12.08 -17.65
C ALA A 42 0.55 11.57 -17.63
N SER A 43 0.33 10.34 -18.11
CA SER A 43 -1.00 9.72 -18.00
C SER A 43 -1.38 9.44 -16.55
N ARG A 44 -2.69 9.48 -16.24
CA ARG A 44 -3.18 9.21 -14.88
C ARG A 44 -2.76 7.82 -14.39
N GLY A 45 -2.82 6.83 -15.26
CA GLY A 45 -2.38 5.45 -14.99
C GLY A 45 -0.88 5.36 -14.69
N PHE A 46 -0.05 6.09 -15.44
CA PHE A 46 1.39 6.15 -15.14
C PHE A 46 1.66 6.73 -13.75
N MET A 47 0.94 7.80 -13.39
CA MET A 47 1.07 8.44 -12.07
C MET A 47 0.60 7.52 -10.95
N LEU A 48 -0.51 6.79 -11.15
CA LEU A 48 -1.01 5.79 -10.20
C LEU A 48 0.04 4.71 -9.91
N VAL A 49 0.65 4.14 -10.95
CA VAL A 49 1.68 3.11 -10.77
C VAL A 49 2.95 3.69 -10.15
N SER A 50 3.44 4.81 -10.69
CA SER A 50 4.75 5.37 -10.35
C SER A 50 4.79 6.08 -9.01
N LEU A 51 3.69 6.75 -8.61
CA LEU A 51 3.61 7.48 -7.35
C LEU A 51 2.96 6.64 -6.26
N LEU A 52 1.82 6.01 -6.51
CA LEU A 52 1.11 5.31 -5.43
C LEU A 52 1.63 3.90 -5.22
N LEU A 53 1.57 3.03 -6.24
CA LEU A 53 1.91 1.62 -6.06
C LEU A 53 3.39 1.40 -5.77
N LYS A 54 4.29 2.10 -6.48
CA LYS A 54 5.74 2.01 -6.26
C LYS A 54 6.15 2.48 -4.85
N HIS A 55 5.64 3.62 -4.39
CA HIS A 55 5.99 4.12 -3.05
C HIS A 55 5.36 3.26 -1.95
N TYR A 56 4.15 2.73 -2.16
CA TYR A 56 3.55 1.78 -1.23
C TYR A 56 4.44 0.55 -1.01
N ALA A 57 4.95 -0.05 -2.09
CA ALA A 57 5.87 -1.18 -2.00
C ALA A 57 7.19 -0.80 -1.30
N ALA A 58 7.76 0.37 -1.64
CA ALA A 58 9.00 0.85 -1.04
C ALA A 58 8.87 1.12 0.48
N TYR A 59 7.83 1.83 0.91
CA TYR A 59 7.62 2.14 2.33
C TYR A 59 7.27 0.89 3.14
N ARG A 60 6.54 -0.07 2.56
CA ARG A 60 6.30 -1.35 3.22
C ARG A 60 7.60 -2.13 3.46
N MET A 61 8.51 -2.14 2.48
CA MET A 61 9.84 -2.73 2.63
C MET A 61 10.65 -2.01 3.73
N GLN A 62 10.66 -0.67 3.73
CA GLN A 62 11.39 0.10 4.74
C GLN A 62 10.90 -0.20 6.16
N LEU A 63 9.59 -0.23 6.38
CA LEU A 63 9.02 -0.59 7.68
C LEU A 63 9.36 -2.04 8.08
N PHE A 64 9.34 -2.98 7.14
CA PHE A 64 9.75 -4.36 7.40
C PHE A 64 11.21 -4.44 7.86
N LEU A 65 12.12 -3.70 7.20
CA LEU A 65 13.53 -3.65 7.58
C LEU A 65 13.72 -3.03 8.97
N TYR A 66 12.98 -1.99 9.32
CA TYR A 66 13.00 -1.43 10.67
C TYR A 66 12.54 -2.43 11.73
N LEU A 67 11.50 -3.22 11.44
CA LEU A 67 11.05 -4.26 12.36
C LEU A 67 12.11 -5.36 12.53
N LYS A 68 12.75 -5.81 11.44
CA LYS A 68 13.86 -6.77 11.49
C LYS A 68 15.03 -6.23 12.33
N ALA A 69 15.41 -4.97 12.10
CA ALA A 69 16.47 -4.32 12.86
C ALA A 69 16.14 -4.17 14.36
N SER A 70 14.85 -4.05 14.70
CA SER A 70 14.36 -3.99 16.09
C SER A 70 14.36 -5.36 16.80
N GLY A 71 15.02 -6.38 16.25
CA GLY A 71 15.16 -7.70 16.88
C GLY A 71 14.00 -8.67 16.64
N ARG A 72 13.10 -8.37 15.69
CA ARG A 72 11.97 -9.26 15.31
C ARG A 72 12.46 -10.43 14.44
N ALA A 73 13.04 -11.44 15.08
CA ALA A 73 13.61 -12.61 14.41
C ALA A 73 12.56 -13.46 13.68
N GLU A 74 11.31 -13.46 14.16
CA GLU A 74 10.17 -14.19 13.61
C GLU A 74 9.75 -13.72 12.21
N LEU A 75 10.09 -12.47 11.86
CA LEU A 75 9.79 -11.91 10.55
C LEU A 75 10.75 -12.47 9.49
N ASN A 76 10.21 -12.95 8.40
CA ASN A 76 10.95 -13.37 7.22
C ASN A 76 10.42 -12.66 5.97
N THR A 77 11.12 -12.87 4.85
CA THR A 77 10.81 -12.21 3.58
C THR A 77 9.37 -12.48 3.10
N MET A 78 8.76 -13.61 3.46
CA MET A 78 7.36 -13.93 3.10
C MET A 78 6.34 -13.03 3.81
N ASN A 79 6.63 -12.52 5.02
CA ASN A 79 5.77 -11.53 5.68
C ASN A 79 5.67 -10.24 4.84
N LEU A 80 6.75 -9.87 4.14
CA LEU A 80 6.78 -8.71 3.26
C LEU A 80 6.05 -8.97 1.95
N TRP A 81 6.32 -10.09 1.26
CA TRP A 81 5.78 -10.32 -0.09
C TRP A 81 4.35 -10.83 -0.09
N VAL A 82 4.08 -11.86 0.72
CA VAL A 82 2.79 -12.56 0.71
C VAL A 82 1.85 -12.01 1.76
N ARG A 83 2.31 -11.08 2.61
CA ARG A 83 1.53 -10.60 3.74
C ARG A 83 1.12 -11.76 4.65
N MET A 84 2.04 -12.72 4.85
CA MET A 84 1.85 -13.70 5.90
C MET A 84 1.94 -12.96 7.23
N ASP A 85 0.83 -12.91 7.96
CA ASP A 85 0.85 -12.55 9.37
C ASP A 85 1.32 -13.82 10.09
N GLY A 86 2.43 -13.75 10.84
CA GLY A 86 2.87 -14.90 11.64
C GLY A 86 1.76 -15.23 12.64
N GLY A 87 1.20 -16.44 12.54
CA GLY A 87 0.10 -16.91 13.38
C GLY A 87 0.45 -16.94 14.87
#